data_AF-A0A445J5D6-F1
#
_entry.id   AF-A0A445J5D6-F1
#
_cell.length_a   1.000
_cell.length_b   1.000
_cell.length_c   1.000
_cell.angle_alpha   90.00
_cell.angle_beta   90.00
_cell.angle_gamma   90.00
#
_symmetry.space_group_name_H-M   'P 1'
#
loop_
_entity.id
_entity.type
_entity.pdbx_description
1 polymer ?
#
loop_
_entity_poly.entity_id
_entity_poly.type
_entity_poly.pdbx_seq_one_letter_code
_entity_poly.pdbx_strand_id
1 'polypeptide(L)'
;MALPIPNYTLVGALHCILIVSWTCLSIATANGITGNIPYGLGILSKLTYLDLSSNDIKGTISRRPNNIDLDLVVVMKIFLPPTPLLALLCSAYVFHRCCKAGNCMSISKETKNGDMFSIWNYDDIIEATENFDIIYCIGAGGYGSVYKAQLPSEIRRIFKNEVRMLTKIRHRNIVKLYEFCLHNRCMFLLLEYMERGSLYCILRDDIEAVELDWTKRVNIVKGIAHSLSYLHHDCKPAIIHRDVTTKNVLLNLEMEACLSDFGIARLLNSGSSNRTVLDELVSSLRSASSQGILLKDILDPRLISTINKKSAQSLALIATLAFACLHSQPRLRPTMQVMCDKLLTGKPRLTIPFEEISIKQIVNQEL
;
A
#
# COMPACT_ATOMS: atom_id res chain seq x y z
N MET A 1 -15.32 -4.43 -53.12
CA MET A 1 -15.75 -4.80 -51.76
C MET A 1 -14.48 -5.14 -50.99
N ALA A 2 -13.96 -4.22 -50.20
CA ALA A 2 -12.72 -4.40 -49.46
C ALA A 2 -13.07 -4.84 -48.03
N LEU A 3 -12.55 -5.99 -47.60
CA LEU A 3 -12.66 -6.44 -46.22
C LEU A 3 -11.65 -5.64 -45.37
N PRO A 4 -12.08 -4.81 -44.41
CA PRO A 4 -11.15 -4.19 -43.48
C PRO A 4 -10.60 -5.26 -42.54
N ILE A 5 -9.29 -5.49 -42.61
CA ILE A 5 -8.60 -6.36 -41.65
C ILE A 5 -8.44 -5.56 -40.34
N PRO A 6 -8.85 -6.09 -39.17
CA PRO A 6 -8.73 -5.38 -37.91
C PRO A 6 -7.26 -5.08 -37.58
N ASN A 7 -7.02 -3.92 -36.97
CA ASN A 7 -5.72 -3.58 -36.37
C ASN A 7 -5.24 -4.74 -35.48
N TYR A 8 -3.93 -5.02 -35.52
CA TYR A 8 -3.20 -5.99 -34.68
C TYR A 8 -3.22 -7.47 -35.10
N THR A 9 -3.63 -7.82 -36.32
CA THR A 9 -3.73 -9.24 -36.73
C THR A 9 -2.59 -9.77 -37.59
N LEU A 10 -1.70 -8.93 -38.14
CA LEU A 10 -0.61 -9.35 -39.04
C LEU A 10 0.76 -9.02 -38.45
N VAL A 11 1.52 -10.06 -38.08
CA VAL A 11 2.93 -9.96 -37.67
C VAL A 11 3.76 -10.94 -38.51
N GLY A 12 4.75 -10.45 -39.25
CA GLY A 12 5.62 -11.27 -40.12
C GLY A 12 6.39 -10.45 -41.16
N ALA A 13 7.29 -11.10 -41.90
CA ALA A 13 8.06 -10.49 -42.99
C ALA A 13 7.29 -10.59 -44.33
N LEU A 14 7.24 -9.50 -45.10
CA LEU A 14 6.59 -9.48 -46.40
C LEU A 14 7.43 -10.22 -47.46
N HIS A 15 6.98 -11.38 -47.93
CA HIS A 15 7.59 -12.07 -49.07
C HIS A 15 6.82 -11.82 -50.37
N CYS A 16 7.55 -11.68 -51.48
CA CYS A 16 7.09 -11.13 -52.78
C CYS A 16 5.93 -11.85 -53.50
N ILE A 17 5.31 -12.91 -52.96
CA ILE A 17 4.47 -13.83 -53.76
C ILE A 17 2.94 -13.58 -53.64
N LEU A 18 2.46 -12.69 -52.76
CA LEU A 18 1.00 -12.54 -52.53
C LEU A 18 0.30 -11.34 -53.19
N ILE A 19 0.96 -10.56 -54.06
CA ILE A 19 0.40 -9.27 -54.53
C ILE A 19 0.22 -9.26 -56.05
N VAL A 20 -0.76 -10.01 -56.58
CA VAL A 20 -1.14 -9.86 -58.01
C VAL A 20 -2.67 -9.75 -58.23
N SER A 21 -3.52 -9.92 -57.21
CA SER A 21 -4.99 -9.88 -57.42
C SER A 21 -5.77 -8.84 -56.62
N TRP A 22 -5.10 -7.91 -55.92
CA TRP A 22 -5.77 -7.01 -54.97
C TRP A 22 -5.79 -5.58 -55.50
N THR A 23 -6.99 -5.04 -55.75
CA THR A 23 -7.19 -3.72 -56.37
C THR A 23 -7.27 -2.55 -55.38
N CYS A 24 -7.30 -2.82 -54.07
CA CYS A 24 -7.14 -1.81 -53.01
C CYS A 24 -6.43 -2.46 -51.83
N LEU A 25 -5.25 -1.96 -51.47
CA LEU A 25 -4.52 -2.41 -50.28
C LEU A 25 -4.51 -1.28 -49.25
N SER A 26 -5.34 -1.42 -48.21
CA SER A 26 -5.28 -0.57 -47.01
C SER A 26 -4.56 -1.35 -45.92
N ILE A 27 -3.23 -1.24 -45.84
CA ILE A 27 -2.50 -1.75 -44.67
C ILE A 27 -2.75 -0.75 -43.55
N ALA A 28 -3.48 -1.16 -42.52
CA ALA A 28 -3.77 -0.28 -41.41
C ALA A 28 -2.50 0.02 -40.58
N THR A 29 -2.48 1.21 -39.99
CA THR A 29 -1.40 1.74 -39.14
C THR A 29 -1.15 0.87 -37.90
N ALA A 30 0.11 0.80 -37.44
CA ALA A 30 0.52 0.16 -36.19
C ALA A 30 0.46 -1.38 -36.13
N ASN A 31 0.76 -2.07 -37.23
CA ASN A 31 0.85 -3.55 -37.25
C ASN A 31 2.26 -4.11 -37.01
N GLY A 32 3.25 -3.26 -36.70
CA GLY A 32 4.60 -3.72 -36.33
C GLY A 32 5.34 -4.44 -37.47
N ILE A 33 5.00 -4.16 -38.73
CA ILE A 33 5.61 -4.79 -39.89
C ILE A 33 7.05 -4.27 -40.04
N THR A 34 8.00 -5.20 -40.19
CA THR A 34 9.43 -4.90 -40.34
C THR A 34 9.98 -5.52 -41.63
N GLY A 35 11.00 -4.90 -42.23
CA GLY A 35 11.66 -5.37 -43.45
C GLY A 35 11.80 -4.30 -44.53
N ASN A 36 12.15 -4.72 -45.75
CA ASN A 36 12.33 -3.82 -46.88
C ASN A 36 11.06 -3.73 -47.75
N ILE A 37 10.82 -2.56 -48.35
CA ILE A 37 9.71 -2.38 -49.31
C ILE A 37 9.95 -3.28 -50.54
N PRO A 38 9.00 -4.19 -50.90
CA PRO A 38 9.12 -5.01 -52.10
C PRO A 38 9.18 -4.16 -53.37
N TYR A 39 10.10 -4.48 -54.29
CA TYR A 39 10.27 -3.74 -55.55
C TYR A 39 9.01 -3.75 -56.44
N GLY A 40 8.15 -4.76 -56.29
CA GLY A 40 6.89 -4.91 -57.03
C GLY A 40 5.80 -3.88 -56.68
N LEU A 41 5.90 -3.20 -55.53
CA LEU A 41 4.88 -2.22 -55.12
C LEU A 41 4.79 -1.02 -56.06
N GLY A 42 5.93 -0.61 -56.66
CA GLY A 42 5.99 0.50 -57.62
C GLY A 42 5.36 0.18 -58.98
N ILE A 43 4.92 -1.07 -59.22
CA ILE A 43 4.36 -1.55 -60.49
C ILE A 43 2.82 -1.61 -60.44
N LEU A 44 2.20 -1.37 -59.28
CA LEU A 44 0.75 -1.44 -59.10
C LEU A 44 0.05 -0.23 -59.73
N SER A 45 -0.45 -0.39 -60.96
CA SER A 45 -1.09 0.68 -61.75
C SER A 45 -2.46 1.14 -61.23
N LYS A 46 -3.03 0.46 -60.23
CA LYS A 46 -4.36 0.77 -59.66
C LYS A 46 -4.30 1.30 -58.22
N LEU A 47 -3.11 1.48 -57.65
CA LEU A 47 -2.95 1.93 -56.27
C LEU A 47 -3.12 3.45 -56.20
N THR A 48 -4.17 3.93 -55.53
CA THR A 48 -4.47 5.37 -55.42
C THR A 48 -4.04 5.97 -54.08
N TYR A 49 -3.87 5.14 -53.04
CA TYR A 49 -3.50 5.56 -51.69
C TYR A 49 -2.65 4.48 -51.02
N LEU A 50 -1.55 4.89 -50.38
CA LEU A 50 -0.68 3.99 -49.61
C LEU A 50 -0.20 4.72 -48.36
N ASP A 51 -0.56 4.18 -47.19
CA ASP A 51 -0.10 4.67 -45.89
C ASP A 51 0.78 3.59 -45.25
N LEU A 52 2.07 3.90 -45.07
CA LEU A 52 3.04 3.05 -44.39
C LEU A 52 3.43 3.62 -43.02
N SER A 53 2.79 4.71 -42.58
CA SER A 53 3.10 5.38 -41.34
C SER A 53 2.92 4.45 -40.13
N SER A 54 3.78 4.61 -39.13
CA SER A 54 3.75 3.79 -37.91
C SER A 54 4.09 2.30 -38.11
N ASN A 55 4.97 1.97 -39.06
CA ASN A 55 5.67 0.67 -39.18
C ASN A 55 7.20 0.90 -39.30
N ASP A 56 8.03 -0.11 -39.02
CA ASP A 56 9.50 0.00 -39.05
C ASP A 56 10.08 -0.61 -40.34
N ILE A 57 9.61 -0.07 -41.48
CA ILE A 57 9.95 -0.53 -42.84
C ILE A 57 10.95 0.47 -43.46
N LYS A 58 12.00 -0.03 -44.12
CA LYS A 58 13.05 0.81 -44.74
C LYS A 58 13.24 0.47 -46.23
N GLY A 59 13.66 1.44 -47.04
CA GLY A 59 13.95 1.24 -48.47
C GLY A 59 13.36 2.30 -49.40
N THR A 60 13.72 2.24 -50.67
CA THR A 60 13.32 3.20 -51.71
C THR A 60 12.26 2.61 -52.64
N ILE A 61 11.19 3.36 -52.89
CA ILE A 61 10.19 3.01 -53.90
C ILE A 61 10.73 3.42 -55.28
N SER A 62 10.98 2.45 -56.16
CA SER A 62 11.38 2.76 -57.54
C SER A 62 10.19 3.28 -58.33
N ARG A 63 10.13 4.60 -58.55
CA ARG A 63 9.14 5.25 -59.43
C ARG A 63 9.41 4.86 -60.89
N ARG A 64 8.42 4.29 -61.60
CA ARG A 64 8.41 4.40 -63.07
C ARG A 64 7.91 5.80 -63.46
N PRO A 65 8.47 6.40 -64.52
CA PRO A 65 8.03 7.71 -64.99
C PRO A 65 6.78 7.50 -65.83
N ASN A 66 5.58 7.55 -65.23
CA ASN A 66 4.37 7.88 -65.98
C ASN A 66 3.25 8.31 -65.01
N ASN A 67 3.15 9.64 -64.86
CA ASN A 67 1.92 10.41 -64.71
C ASN A 67 0.96 10.08 -63.56
N ILE A 68 1.47 10.07 -62.33
CA ILE A 68 0.63 10.26 -61.13
C ILE A 68 1.32 11.28 -60.23
N ASP A 69 0.78 12.49 -60.17
CA ASP A 69 1.13 13.48 -59.15
C ASP A 69 0.68 12.94 -57.79
N LEU A 70 1.60 12.24 -57.11
CA LEU A 70 1.48 11.96 -55.70
C LEU A 70 1.98 13.19 -54.95
N ASP A 71 1.04 13.96 -54.40
CA ASP A 71 1.33 15.00 -53.42
C ASP A 71 2.03 14.38 -52.20
N LEU A 72 3.35 14.51 -52.17
CA LEU A 72 4.18 14.06 -51.06
C LEU A 72 4.11 15.11 -49.94
N VAL A 73 3.05 15.04 -49.13
CA VAL A 73 2.88 15.93 -47.98
C VAL A 73 3.80 15.46 -46.85
N VAL A 74 5.03 15.98 -46.83
CA VAL A 74 5.96 15.83 -45.69
C VAL A 74 5.58 16.82 -44.61
N VAL A 75 4.71 16.41 -43.67
CA VAL A 75 4.38 17.22 -42.49
C VAL A 75 5.52 17.08 -41.47
N MET A 76 6.43 18.05 -41.43
CA MET A 76 7.27 18.25 -40.24
C MET A 76 6.41 18.79 -39.10
N LYS A 77 5.99 17.92 -38.17
CA LYS A 77 5.33 18.34 -36.93
C LYS A 77 6.37 18.90 -35.97
N ILE A 78 6.34 20.21 -35.76
CA ILE A 78 6.97 20.86 -34.59
C ILE A 78 6.21 20.39 -33.35
N PHE A 79 6.92 19.74 -32.44
CA PHE A 79 6.37 19.15 -31.22
C PHE A 79 6.24 20.24 -30.14
N LEU A 80 5.06 20.84 -29.99
CA LEU A 80 4.72 21.56 -28.76
C LEU A 80 4.10 20.54 -27.79
N PRO A 81 4.71 20.25 -26.63
CA PRO A 81 4.21 19.21 -25.74
C PRO A 81 2.80 19.59 -25.21
N PRO A 82 1.84 18.66 -25.18
CA PRO A 82 0.45 18.92 -24.73
C PRO A 82 0.32 19.14 -23.22
N THR A 83 1.43 19.42 -22.53
CA THR A 83 1.51 19.54 -21.07
C THR A 83 0.65 20.65 -20.47
N PRO A 84 0.48 21.86 -21.06
CA PRO A 84 -0.35 22.89 -20.43
C PRO A 84 -1.85 22.62 -20.60
N LEU A 85 -2.28 22.02 -21.71
CA LEU A 85 -3.69 21.72 -21.98
C LEU A 85 -4.17 20.55 -21.11
N LEU A 86 -3.34 19.52 -20.95
CA LEU A 86 -3.66 18.39 -20.07
C LEU A 86 -3.70 18.83 -18.60
N ALA A 87 -2.80 19.72 -18.16
CA ALA A 87 -2.81 20.25 -16.80
C ALA A 87 -4.08 21.08 -16.51
N LEU A 88 -4.51 21.91 -17.46
CA LEU A 88 -5.76 22.66 -17.35
C LEU A 88 -6.98 21.74 -17.28
N LEU A 89 -7.06 20.72 -18.15
CA LEU A 89 -8.16 19.75 -18.13
C LEU A 89 -8.17 18.90 -16.85
N CYS A 90 -7.01 18.51 -16.33
CA CYS A 90 -6.90 17.83 -15.04
C CYS A 90 -7.34 18.73 -13.88
N SER A 91 -6.93 19.99 -13.86
CA SER A 91 -7.35 20.94 -12.82
C SER A 91 -8.85 21.21 -12.84
N ALA A 92 -9.45 21.34 -14.03
CA ALA A 92 -10.89 21.51 -14.20
C ALA A 92 -11.68 20.26 -13.81
N TYR A 93 -11.16 19.06 -14.12
CA TYR A 93 -11.77 17.79 -13.71
C TYR A 93 -11.71 17.59 -12.19
N VAL A 94 -10.58 17.91 -11.55
CA VAL A 94 -10.42 17.88 -10.09
C VAL A 94 -11.37 18.89 -9.43
N PHE A 95 -11.45 20.12 -9.95
CA PHE A 95 -12.36 21.14 -9.44
C PHE A 95 -13.83 20.72 -9.58
N HIS A 96 -14.22 20.16 -10.73
CA HIS A 96 -15.57 19.64 -10.95
C HIS A 96 -15.92 18.47 -10.02
N ARG A 97 -14.96 17.58 -9.72
CA ARG A 97 -15.11 16.51 -8.73
C ARG A 97 -15.25 17.06 -7.30
N CYS A 98 -14.47 18.09 -6.92
CA CYS A 98 -14.57 18.75 -5.62
C CYS A 98 -15.93 19.46 -5.43
N CYS A 99 -16.48 20.10 -6.47
CA CYS A 99 -17.79 20.76 -6.39
C CYS A 99 -18.97 19.77 -6.32
N LYS A 100 -18.84 18.55 -6.85
CA LYS A 100 -19.91 17.53 -6.81
C LYS A 100 -19.95 16.72 -5.51
N ALA A 101 -18.94 16.85 -4.64
CA ALA A 101 -18.92 16.24 -3.30
C ALA A 101 -19.74 17.02 -2.26
N GLY A 102 -20.40 18.12 -2.65
CA GLY A 102 -21.25 18.95 -1.80
C GLY A 102 -22.70 18.47 -1.62
N ASN A 103 -23.00 17.18 -1.80
CA ASN A 103 -24.30 16.60 -1.42
C ASN A 103 -24.08 15.46 -0.43
N CYS A 104 -24.37 15.76 0.83
CA CYS A 104 -24.35 14.82 1.94
C CYS A 104 -25.61 13.94 1.86
N MET A 105 -25.44 12.62 1.76
CA MET A 105 -26.52 11.68 2.09
C MET A 105 -25.95 10.41 2.72
N SER A 106 -26.55 10.08 3.85
CA SER A 106 -26.28 9.01 4.79
C SER A 106 -26.32 7.61 4.18
N ILE A 107 -25.38 6.75 4.57
CA ILE A 107 -25.56 5.30 4.54
C ILE A 107 -25.31 4.76 5.94
N SER A 108 -26.40 4.44 6.63
CA SER A 108 -26.39 3.47 7.71
C SER A 108 -26.36 2.07 7.08
N LYS A 109 -25.27 1.36 7.30
CA LYS A 109 -25.26 -0.10 7.35
C LYS A 109 -24.41 -0.49 8.55
N GLU A 110 -25.05 -1.10 9.54
CA GLU A 110 -24.38 -1.78 10.63
C GLU A 110 -23.33 -2.72 10.05
N THR A 111 -22.07 -2.42 10.32
CA THR A 111 -20.95 -3.30 10.02
C THR A 111 -20.24 -3.57 11.33
N LYS A 112 -19.98 -4.86 11.59
CA LYS A 112 -19.25 -5.34 12.75
C LYS A 112 -17.80 -4.88 12.67
N ASN A 113 -17.51 -3.64 13.05
CA ASN A 113 -16.15 -3.15 13.22
C ASN A 113 -16.06 -2.52 14.60
N GLY A 114 -15.32 -3.16 15.51
CA GLY A 114 -14.86 -2.50 16.71
C GLY A 114 -14.09 -1.25 16.32
N ASP A 115 -14.55 -0.12 16.85
CA ASP A 115 -14.15 1.24 16.47
C ASP A 115 -12.66 1.38 16.20
N MET A 116 -12.36 1.62 14.92
CA MET A 116 -11.04 1.96 14.48
C MET A 116 -11.17 3.25 13.69
N PHE A 117 -10.60 4.31 14.25
CA PHE A 117 -10.86 5.72 13.93
C PHE A 117 -12.17 6.26 14.54
N SER A 118 -12.33 6.13 15.86
CA SER A 118 -13.38 6.86 16.57
C SER A 118 -13.08 8.36 16.50
N ILE A 119 -13.77 9.02 15.58
CA ILE A 119 -14.16 10.41 15.74
C ILE A 119 -15.09 10.41 16.97
N TRP A 120 -14.48 10.56 18.17
CA TRP A 120 -15.09 10.46 19.50
C TRP A 120 -15.67 9.08 19.84
N ASN A 121 -15.20 8.46 20.93
CA ASN A 121 -15.99 7.43 21.59
C ASN A 121 -17.13 8.13 22.38
N TYR A 122 -18.24 7.44 22.61
CA TYR A 122 -19.36 7.95 23.41
C TYR A 122 -18.91 8.42 24.79
N ASP A 123 -17.90 7.76 25.36
CA ASP A 123 -17.28 8.11 26.65
C ASP A 123 -16.63 9.51 26.63
N ASP A 124 -15.98 9.90 25.52
CA ASP A 124 -15.36 11.23 25.37
C ASP A 124 -16.43 12.34 25.33
N ILE A 125 -17.60 12.03 24.78
CA ILE A 125 -18.75 12.95 24.72
C ILE A 125 -19.37 13.11 26.11
N ILE A 126 -19.54 12.01 26.86
CA ILE A 126 -20.00 12.04 28.24
C ILE A 126 -19.05 12.88 29.08
N GLU A 127 -17.74 12.66 29.00
CA GLU A 127 -16.75 13.41 29.77
C GLU A 127 -16.78 14.90 29.42
N ALA A 128 -16.75 15.25 28.13
CA ALA A 128 -16.73 16.64 27.67
C ALA A 128 -18.03 17.41 27.92
N THR A 129 -19.11 16.72 28.30
CA THR A 129 -20.40 17.33 28.67
C THR A 129 -20.73 17.14 30.16
N GLU A 130 -19.78 16.62 30.96
CA GLU A 130 -20.00 16.23 32.36
C GLU A 130 -21.29 15.41 32.54
N ASN A 131 -21.44 14.37 31.73
CA ASN A 131 -22.63 13.52 31.67
C ASN A 131 -23.89 14.29 31.26
N PHE A 132 -23.79 15.07 30.18
CA PHE A 132 -24.88 15.89 29.64
C PHE A 132 -25.47 16.88 30.66
N ASP A 133 -24.60 17.53 31.45
CA ASP A 133 -25.00 18.56 32.40
C ASP A 133 -25.69 19.73 31.67
N ILE A 134 -26.78 20.21 32.26
CA ILE A 134 -27.61 21.28 31.71
C ILE A 134 -26.83 22.60 31.54
N ILE A 135 -25.75 22.83 32.28
CA ILE A 135 -24.87 24.00 32.09
C ILE A 135 -24.24 24.03 30.69
N TYR A 136 -24.11 22.87 30.05
CA TYR A 136 -23.61 22.73 28.70
C TYR A 136 -24.74 22.73 27.65
N CYS A 137 -26.02 22.69 28.05
CA CYS A 137 -27.14 22.70 27.11
C CYS A 137 -27.27 24.05 26.41
N ILE A 138 -27.20 24.06 25.07
CA ILE A 138 -27.36 25.25 24.24
C ILE A 138 -28.76 25.38 23.64
N GLY A 139 -29.60 24.36 23.79
CA GLY A 139 -31.00 24.41 23.38
C GLY A 139 -31.67 23.04 23.42
N ALA A 140 -32.97 23.03 23.75
CA ALA A 140 -33.80 21.83 23.74
C ALA A 140 -34.96 22.02 22.75
N GLY A 141 -35.23 21.01 21.94
CA GLY A 141 -36.33 20.99 20.97
C GLY A 141 -37.03 19.64 20.91
N GLY A 142 -38.06 19.52 20.06
CA GLY A 142 -38.86 18.29 19.95
C GLY A 142 -38.11 17.03 19.50
N TYR A 143 -36.86 17.18 19.05
CA TYR A 143 -35.98 16.10 18.59
C TYR A 143 -34.78 15.85 19.52
N GLY A 144 -34.72 16.51 20.68
CA GLY A 144 -33.66 16.33 21.67
C GLY A 144 -33.01 17.62 22.13
N SER A 145 -32.02 17.47 23.01
CA SER A 145 -31.24 18.56 23.58
C SER A 145 -29.86 18.63 22.93
N VAL A 146 -29.40 19.84 22.64
CA VAL A 146 -28.10 20.11 22.04
C VAL A 146 -27.17 20.62 23.14
N TYR A 147 -25.99 20.03 23.26
CA TYR A 147 -24.99 20.39 24.26
C TYR A 147 -23.70 20.91 23.62
N LYS A 148 -23.06 21.88 24.29
CA LYS A 148 -21.75 22.42 23.93
C LYS A 148 -20.68 21.61 24.67
N ALA A 149 -19.99 20.74 23.94
CA ALA A 149 -18.81 20.04 24.43
C ALA A 149 -17.53 20.83 24.06
N GLN A 150 -16.60 20.96 25.00
CA GLN A 150 -15.28 21.51 24.73
C GLN A 150 -14.26 20.37 24.64
N LEU A 151 -13.68 20.19 23.46
CA LEU A 151 -12.62 19.20 23.24
C LEU A 151 -11.43 19.41 24.18
N PRO A 152 -10.98 18.36 24.88
CA PRO A 152 -9.70 18.38 25.56
C PRO A 152 -8.59 18.84 24.61
N SER A 153 -7.77 19.79 25.07
CA SER A 153 -6.65 20.33 24.28
C SER A 153 -5.70 19.24 23.77
N GLU A 154 -5.65 18.11 24.48
CA GLU A 154 -4.85 16.93 24.18
C GLU A 154 -5.34 16.18 22.93
N ILE A 155 -6.64 16.01 22.72
CA ILE A 155 -7.21 15.36 21.51
C ILE A 155 -6.84 16.18 20.28
N ARG A 156 -7.00 17.51 20.35
CA ARG A 156 -6.60 18.42 19.26
C ARG A 156 -5.09 18.36 19.00
N ARG A 157 -4.27 18.13 20.03
CA ARG A 157 -2.82 17.97 19.90
C ARG A 157 -2.47 16.65 19.21
N ILE A 158 -3.10 15.55 19.60
CA ILE A 158 -2.93 14.21 19.01
C ILE A 158 -3.32 14.24 17.53
N PHE A 159 -4.49 14.78 17.19
CA PHE A 159 -4.94 14.92 15.81
C PHE A 159 -3.98 15.77 14.96
N LYS A 160 -3.55 16.94 15.46
CA LYS A 160 -2.55 17.78 14.78
C LYS A 160 -1.24 17.03 14.55
N ASN A 161 -0.83 16.20 15.50
CA ASN A 161 0.39 15.42 15.39
C ASN A 161 0.24 14.34 14.32
N GLU A 162 -0.87 13.61 14.30
CA GLU A 162 -1.16 12.60 13.27
C GLU A 162 -1.14 13.19 11.86
N VAL A 163 -1.86 14.30 11.63
CA VAL A 163 -1.81 15.04 10.35
C VAL A 163 -0.37 15.42 9.99
N ARG A 164 0.37 15.99 10.94
CA ARG A 164 1.76 16.42 10.72
C ARG A 164 2.69 15.25 10.37
N MET A 165 2.47 14.06 10.93
CA MET A 165 3.26 12.88 10.63
C MET A 165 2.88 12.31 9.27
N LEU A 166 1.61 12.00 9.05
CA LEU A 166 1.09 11.36 7.83
C LEU A 166 1.27 12.20 6.57
N THR A 167 1.34 13.54 6.68
CA THR A 167 1.67 14.41 5.55
C THR A 167 3.13 14.31 5.11
N LYS A 168 4.04 13.86 5.98
CA LYS A 168 5.49 13.80 5.72
C LYS A 168 5.98 12.42 5.33
N ILE A 169 5.29 11.38 5.79
CA ILE A 169 5.68 10.00 5.59
C ILE A 169 4.86 9.38 4.47
N ARG A 170 5.52 8.56 3.63
CA ARG A 170 4.87 7.76 2.59
C ARG A 170 5.62 6.45 2.45
N HIS A 171 4.92 5.36 2.72
CA HIS A 171 5.50 4.02 2.68
C HIS A 171 4.40 3.00 2.43
N ARG A 172 4.69 1.93 1.67
CA ARG A 172 3.69 0.91 1.30
C ARG A 172 3.04 0.18 2.48
N ASN A 173 3.72 0.16 3.63
CA ASN A 173 3.24 -0.47 4.87
C ASN A 173 2.85 0.57 5.94
N ILE A 174 2.43 1.77 5.52
CA ILE A 174 1.89 2.83 6.37
C ILE A 174 0.60 3.32 5.72
N VAL A 175 -0.46 3.51 6.52
CA VAL A 175 -1.74 4.02 6.00
C VAL A 175 -1.55 5.36 5.30
N LYS A 176 -2.13 5.48 4.12
CA LYS A 176 -2.07 6.72 3.34
C LYS A 176 -3.12 7.72 3.82
N LEU A 177 -2.70 8.95 4.10
CA LEU A 177 -3.59 10.09 4.26
C LEU A 177 -3.92 10.69 2.89
N TYR A 178 -5.21 10.81 2.59
CA TYR A 178 -5.70 11.51 1.41
C TYR A 178 -5.94 12.99 1.71
N GLU A 179 -6.80 13.28 2.69
CA GLU A 179 -7.23 14.64 3.06
C GLU A 179 -7.41 14.74 4.57
N PHE A 180 -7.44 15.96 5.11
CA PHE A 180 -7.80 16.21 6.50
C PHE A 180 -8.54 17.53 6.63
N CYS A 181 -9.38 17.65 7.65
CA CYS A 181 -9.96 18.91 8.08
C CYS A 181 -9.56 19.19 9.51
N LEU A 182 -9.08 20.41 9.76
CA LEU A 182 -8.79 20.93 11.09
C LEU A 182 -9.54 22.25 11.27
N HIS A 183 -10.80 22.17 11.67
CA HIS A 183 -11.64 23.33 11.95
C HIS A 183 -12.03 23.38 13.43
N ASN A 184 -12.40 24.55 13.94
CA ASN A 184 -12.79 24.71 15.35
C ASN A 184 -14.07 23.94 15.74
N ARG A 185 -14.87 23.53 14.75
CA ARG A 185 -16.13 22.79 14.95
C ARG A 185 -16.05 21.33 14.52
N CYS A 186 -15.08 20.95 13.71
CA CYS A 186 -14.94 19.59 13.19
C CYS A 186 -13.48 19.28 12.86
N MET A 187 -13.08 18.05 13.16
CA MET A 187 -11.77 17.50 12.82
C MET A 187 -12.00 16.12 12.22
N PHE A 188 -11.43 15.85 11.04
CA PHE A 188 -11.52 14.53 10.43
C PHE A 188 -10.29 14.22 9.57
N LEU A 189 -9.96 12.93 9.46
CA LEU A 189 -8.95 12.40 8.56
C LEU A 189 -9.64 11.56 7.50
N LEU A 190 -9.28 11.77 6.24
CA LEU A 190 -9.64 10.88 5.15
C LEU A 190 -8.43 10.00 4.86
N LEU A 191 -8.45 8.77 5.35
CA LEU A 191 -7.39 7.78 5.19
C LEU A 191 -7.76 6.76 4.11
N GLU A 192 -6.75 6.04 3.64
CA GLU A 192 -6.95 4.81 2.89
C GLU A 192 -7.73 3.79 3.71
N TYR A 193 -8.77 3.25 3.09
CA TYR A 193 -9.61 2.25 3.71
C TYR A 193 -8.90 0.89 3.68
N MET A 194 -8.92 0.20 4.82
CA MET A 194 -8.27 -1.09 5.01
C MET A 194 -9.37 -2.12 5.25
N GLU A 195 -9.69 -2.90 4.23
CA GLU A 195 -10.93 -3.67 4.14
C GLU A 195 -11.06 -4.76 5.18
N ARG A 196 -9.92 -5.30 5.66
CA ARG A 196 -9.87 -6.35 6.67
C ARG A 196 -9.76 -5.79 8.09
N GLY A 197 -9.71 -4.47 8.25
CA GLY A 197 -9.64 -3.82 9.56
C GLY A 197 -8.33 -4.12 10.30
N SER A 198 -8.40 -4.13 11.64
CA SER A 198 -7.22 -4.38 12.48
C SER A 198 -6.86 -5.85 12.56
N LEU A 199 -5.56 -6.11 12.67
CA LEU A 199 -5.00 -7.41 13.03
C LEU A 199 -5.56 -7.90 14.38
N TYR A 200 -5.85 -6.98 15.32
CA TYR A 200 -6.48 -7.32 16.59
C TYR A 200 -7.85 -7.99 16.40
N CYS A 201 -8.70 -7.48 15.50
CA CYS A 201 -10.00 -8.08 15.21
C CYS A 201 -9.81 -9.46 14.56
N ILE A 202 -8.97 -9.55 13.53
CA ILE A 202 -8.71 -10.81 12.81
C ILE A 202 -8.20 -11.91 13.73
N LEU A 203 -7.27 -11.61 14.64
CA LEU A 203 -6.69 -12.63 15.52
C LEU A 203 -7.69 -13.17 16.56
N ARG A 204 -8.74 -12.42 16.88
CA ARG A 204 -9.80 -12.82 17.84
C ARG A 204 -10.92 -13.60 17.19
N ASP A 205 -11.13 -13.46 15.89
CA ASP A 205 -12.09 -14.27 15.15
C ASP A 205 -11.46 -15.61 14.77
N ASP A 206 -12.10 -16.72 15.15
CA ASP A 206 -11.53 -18.06 14.92
C ASP A 206 -11.42 -18.42 13.44
N ILE A 207 -12.33 -17.92 12.60
CA ILE A 207 -12.35 -18.22 11.17
C ILE A 207 -11.28 -17.38 10.47
N GLU A 208 -11.27 -16.06 10.73
CA GLU A 208 -10.29 -15.17 10.09
C GLU A 208 -8.86 -15.43 10.57
N ALA A 209 -8.68 -15.80 11.84
CA ALA A 209 -7.35 -16.13 12.36
C ALA A 209 -6.74 -17.38 11.69
N VAL A 210 -7.58 -18.35 11.32
CA VAL A 210 -7.14 -19.54 10.55
C VAL A 210 -6.86 -19.17 9.10
N GLU A 211 -7.67 -18.30 8.50
CA GLU A 211 -7.41 -17.77 7.15
C GLU A 211 -6.07 -17.02 7.08
N LEU A 212 -5.70 -16.34 8.17
CA LEU A 212 -4.41 -15.70 8.36
C LEU A 212 -3.31 -16.74 8.68
N ASP A 213 -2.96 -17.54 7.69
CA ASP A 213 -1.95 -18.61 7.80
C ASP A 213 -0.54 -18.12 8.18
N TRP A 214 0.38 -19.05 8.43
CA TRP A 214 1.75 -18.71 8.81
C TRP A 214 2.49 -17.86 7.77
N THR A 215 2.20 -18.03 6.49
CA THR A 215 2.85 -17.24 5.43
C THR A 215 2.41 -15.79 5.52
N LYS A 216 1.10 -15.55 5.66
CA LYS A 216 0.53 -14.21 5.83
C LYS A 216 1.02 -13.56 7.12
N ARG A 217 1.03 -14.28 8.26
CA ARG A 217 1.56 -13.77 9.53
C ARG A 217 3.02 -13.34 9.44
N VAL A 218 3.86 -14.14 8.78
CA VAL A 218 5.27 -13.79 8.52
C VAL A 218 5.37 -12.53 7.64
N ASN A 219 4.54 -12.40 6.62
CA ASN A 219 4.53 -11.22 5.74
C ASN A 219 4.06 -9.96 6.48
N ILE A 220 3.11 -10.07 7.40
CA ILE A 220 2.68 -8.97 8.28
C ILE A 220 3.87 -8.49 9.12
N VAL A 221 4.58 -9.40 9.79
CA VAL A 221 5.78 -9.06 10.60
C VAL A 221 6.82 -8.35 9.73
N LYS A 222 7.05 -8.82 8.50
CA LYS A 222 7.96 -8.18 7.54
C LYS A 222 7.49 -6.79 7.13
N GLY A 223 6.20 -6.61 6.84
CA GLY A 223 5.62 -5.33 6.46
C GLY A 223 5.77 -4.28 7.55
N ILE A 224 5.45 -4.66 8.80
CA ILE A 224 5.60 -3.78 9.96
C ILE A 224 7.07 -3.51 10.29
N ALA A 225 7.95 -4.50 10.14
CA ALA A 225 9.38 -4.27 10.30
C ALA A 225 9.89 -3.24 9.28
N HIS A 226 9.43 -3.34 8.03
CA HIS A 226 9.82 -2.44 6.95
C HIS A 226 9.34 -1.00 7.18
N SER A 227 8.09 -0.80 7.60
CA SER A 227 7.59 0.55 7.94
C SER A 227 8.35 1.17 9.10
N LEU A 228 8.65 0.40 10.15
CA LEU A 228 9.42 0.91 11.29
C LEU A 228 10.88 1.19 10.91
N SER A 229 11.49 0.37 10.04
CA SER A 229 12.83 0.65 9.52
C SER A 229 12.86 1.98 8.76
N TYR A 230 11.89 2.19 7.86
CA TYR A 230 11.73 3.45 7.14
C TYR A 230 11.61 4.66 8.09
N LEU A 231 10.73 4.56 9.11
CA LEU A 231 10.54 5.64 10.09
C LEU A 231 11.81 5.95 10.89
N HIS A 232 12.56 4.93 11.28
CA HIS A 232 13.73 5.07 12.15
C HIS A 232 15.00 5.48 11.41
N HIS A 233 15.18 5.00 10.17
CA HIS A 233 16.45 5.10 9.45
C HIS A 233 16.38 6.04 8.24
N ASP A 234 15.26 6.05 7.51
CA ASP A 234 15.13 6.79 6.25
C ASP A 234 14.55 8.19 6.47
N CYS A 235 13.63 8.36 7.43
CA CYS A 235 13.12 9.67 7.80
C CYS A 235 14.18 10.53 8.51
N LYS A 236 14.24 11.83 8.17
CA LYS A 236 15.10 12.83 8.80
C LYS A 236 14.27 14.02 9.30
N PRO A 237 14.20 14.29 10.61
CA PRO A 237 14.71 13.46 11.72
C PRO A 237 13.98 12.11 11.82
N ALA A 238 14.59 11.15 12.52
CA ALA A 238 13.99 9.84 12.76
C ALA A 238 12.66 9.97 13.51
N ILE A 239 11.68 9.13 13.19
CA ILE A 239 10.33 9.17 13.73
C ILE A 239 10.10 7.92 14.57
N ILE A 240 9.72 8.07 15.84
CA ILE A 240 9.33 6.95 16.70
C ILE A 240 7.81 6.91 16.78
N HIS A 241 7.21 5.80 16.35
CA HIS A 241 5.75 5.60 16.37
C HIS A 241 5.16 5.63 17.79
N ARG A 242 5.83 4.94 18.72
CA ARG A 242 5.47 4.78 20.15
C ARG A 242 4.21 3.98 20.46
N ASP A 243 3.34 3.73 19.48
CA ASP A 243 2.13 2.90 19.70
C ASP A 243 2.00 1.72 18.72
N VAL A 244 3.02 0.87 18.66
CA VAL A 244 2.99 -0.32 17.79
C VAL A 244 2.23 -1.43 18.51
N THR A 245 0.97 -1.65 18.13
CA THR A 245 0.09 -2.67 18.69
C THR A 245 -0.69 -3.38 17.59
N THR A 246 -1.31 -4.53 17.87
CA THR A 246 -2.16 -5.23 16.89
C THR A 246 -3.42 -4.45 16.51
N LYS A 247 -3.84 -3.48 17.34
CA LYS A 247 -4.94 -2.56 17.02
C LYS A 247 -4.53 -1.58 15.92
N ASN A 248 -3.27 -1.16 15.92
CA ASN A 248 -2.73 -0.16 14.98
C ASN A 248 -2.05 -0.80 13.75
N VAL A 249 -2.22 -2.11 13.56
CA VAL A 249 -1.82 -2.82 12.33
C VAL A 249 -3.07 -3.13 11.55
N LEU A 250 -3.25 -2.41 10.43
CA LEU A 250 -4.36 -2.59 9.51
C LEU A 250 -4.01 -3.53 8.36
N LEU A 251 -5.03 -4.17 7.81
CA LEU A 251 -4.89 -5.11 6.69
C LEU A 251 -5.82 -4.72 5.53
N ASN A 252 -5.27 -4.70 4.32
CA ASN A 252 -6.04 -4.56 3.08
C ASN A 252 -6.60 -5.92 2.62
N LEU A 253 -7.33 -5.93 1.50
CA LEU A 253 -7.87 -7.16 0.89
C LEU A 253 -6.82 -8.22 0.62
N GLU A 254 -5.60 -7.83 0.25
CA GLU A 254 -4.47 -8.71 -0.03
C GLU A 254 -3.76 -9.24 1.23
N MET A 255 -4.25 -8.89 2.43
CA MET A 255 -3.66 -9.23 3.74
C MET A 255 -2.25 -8.64 3.93
N GLU A 256 -1.96 -7.52 3.28
CA GLU A 256 -0.76 -6.72 3.47
C GLU A 256 -0.94 -5.76 4.65
N ALA A 257 0.07 -5.70 5.51
CA ALA A 257 0.03 -4.89 6.73
C ALA A 257 0.40 -3.43 6.48
N CYS A 258 -0.42 -2.53 7.02
CA CYS A 258 -0.16 -1.10 7.13
C CYS A 258 -0.19 -0.65 8.59
N LEU A 259 0.84 0.09 9.01
CA LEU A 259 0.88 0.72 10.32
C LEU A 259 0.01 2.01 10.31
N SER A 260 -0.83 2.16 11.32
CA SER A 260 -1.74 3.29 11.51
C SER A 260 -1.53 3.99 12.86
N ASP A 261 -2.26 5.08 13.09
CA ASP A 261 -2.29 5.84 14.36
C ASP A 261 -0.95 6.47 14.77
N PHE A 262 -0.65 7.60 14.13
CA PHE A 262 0.56 8.39 14.42
C PHE A 262 0.30 9.49 15.47
N GLY A 263 -0.81 9.43 16.19
CA GLY A 263 -1.27 10.47 17.10
C GLY A 263 -0.25 10.81 18.19
N ILE A 264 0.48 9.81 18.70
CA ILE A 264 1.49 9.98 19.76
C ILE A 264 2.95 9.85 19.28
N ALA A 265 3.16 9.73 17.97
CA ALA A 265 4.47 9.60 17.36
C ALA A 265 5.34 10.84 17.60
N ARG A 266 6.66 10.66 17.66
CA ARG A 266 7.61 11.75 17.96
C ARG A 266 8.80 11.76 17.03
N LEU A 267 9.24 12.96 16.67
CA LEU A 267 10.53 13.18 16.05
C LEU A 267 11.63 13.01 17.11
N LEU A 268 12.59 12.13 16.86
CA LEU A 268 13.77 12.00 17.70
C LEU A 268 14.75 13.13 17.36
N ASN A 269 14.82 14.14 18.23
CA ASN A 269 15.86 15.16 18.16
C ASN A 269 17.15 14.60 18.75
N SER A 270 18.28 14.86 18.09
CA SER A 270 19.63 14.47 18.52
C SER A 270 19.92 15.01 19.93
N GLY A 271 19.62 14.25 20.99
CA GLY A 271 19.87 14.66 22.38
C GLY A 271 18.87 14.17 23.44
N SER A 272 17.67 13.67 23.09
CA SER A 272 16.71 13.22 24.11
C SER A 272 16.77 11.71 24.37
N SER A 273 17.29 11.30 25.52
CA SER A 273 17.23 9.92 26.01
C SER A 273 15.91 9.67 26.76
N ASN A 274 14.84 9.33 26.04
CA ASN A 274 13.60 8.89 26.68
C ASN A 274 13.68 7.37 26.91
N ARG A 275 13.70 6.95 28.18
CA ARG A 275 13.68 5.53 28.58
C ARG A 275 12.25 5.12 28.86
N THR A 276 11.76 4.11 28.15
CA THR A 276 10.57 3.36 28.58
C THR A 276 11.04 2.02 29.14
N VAL A 277 10.65 1.77 30.38
CA VAL A 277 10.96 0.55 31.12
C VAL A 277 9.94 -0.52 30.71
N LEU A 278 10.41 -1.70 30.31
CA LEU A 278 9.60 -2.79 29.75
C LEU A 278 9.64 -3.99 30.71
N ASP A 279 9.62 -3.71 32.02
CA ASP A 279 10.10 -4.66 33.03
C ASP A 279 9.17 -5.87 33.21
N GLU A 280 7.86 -5.71 33.08
CA GLU A 280 6.88 -6.75 33.44
C GLU A 280 6.74 -7.86 32.37
N LEU A 281 6.82 -7.50 31.09
CA LEU A 281 6.77 -8.48 30.00
C LEU A 281 8.10 -9.22 29.87
N VAL A 282 9.21 -8.52 30.12
CA VAL A 282 10.56 -9.09 30.15
C VAL A 282 10.74 -10.04 31.34
N SER A 283 10.18 -9.73 32.51
CA SER A 283 10.22 -10.63 33.67
C SER A 283 9.43 -11.92 33.40
N SER A 284 8.24 -11.81 32.83
CA SER A 284 7.36 -12.96 32.54
C SER A 284 7.95 -13.90 31.49
N LEU A 285 8.67 -13.37 30.49
CA LEU A 285 9.34 -14.17 29.48
C LEU A 285 10.68 -14.76 29.96
N ARG A 286 11.37 -14.07 30.87
CA ARG A 286 12.55 -14.64 31.52
C ARG A 286 12.18 -15.82 32.42
N SER A 287 11.08 -15.74 33.17
CA SER A 287 10.59 -16.90 33.93
C SER A 287 10.20 -18.06 33.01
N ALA A 288 9.61 -17.78 31.84
CA ALA A 288 9.32 -18.78 30.81
C ALA A 288 10.58 -19.50 30.29
N SER A 289 11.71 -18.79 30.15
CA SER A 289 12.99 -19.37 29.70
C SER A 289 13.57 -20.42 30.67
N SER A 290 13.19 -20.34 31.96
CA SER A 290 13.63 -21.28 33.01
C SER A 290 12.80 -22.57 33.08
N GLN A 291 11.65 -22.66 32.41
CA GLN A 291 10.65 -23.74 32.61
C GLN A 291 10.50 -24.73 31.45
N GLY A 292 11.41 -24.72 30.47
CA GLY A 292 11.38 -25.73 29.39
C GLY A 292 10.21 -25.58 28.41
N ILE A 293 9.59 -24.40 28.35
CA ILE A 293 8.49 -24.10 27.42
C ILE A 293 8.99 -24.24 25.98
N LEU A 294 8.18 -24.87 25.13
CA LEU A 294 8.50 -25.06 23.71
C LEU A 294 7.93 -23.92 22.87
N LEU A 295 8.57 -23.62 21.75
CA LEU A 295 8.13 -22.57 20.82
C LEU A 295 6.70 -22.83 20.31
N LYS A 296 6.35 -24.09 20.04
CA LYS A 296 5.00 -24.45 19.60
C LYS A 296 3.91 -24.11 20.63
N ASP A 297 4.25 -24.06 21.92
CA ASP A 297 3.29 -23.83 23.00
C ASP A 297 2.93 -22.34 23.15
N ILE A 298 3.75 -21.43 22.61
CA ILE A 298 3.48 -19.98 22.61
C ILE A 298 2.88 -19.48 21.29
N LEU A 299 2.85 -20.35 20.27
CA LEU A 299 2.25 -20.04 18.98
C LEU A 299 0.75 -20.29 18.99
N ASP A 300 0.06 -19.73 18.00
CA ASP A 300 -1.38 -19.90 17.86
C ASP A 300 -1.75 -21.38 17.68
N PRO A 301 -2.46 -21.99 18.65
CA PRO A 301 -2.76 -23.42 18.65
C PRO A 301 -3.56 -23.85 17.42
N ARG A 302 -4.35 -22.94 16.83
CA ARG A 302 -5.20 -23.20 15.67
C ARG A 302 -4.41 -23.56 14.41
N LEU A 303 -3.13 -23.18 14.34
CA LEU A 303 -2.30 -23.34 13.15
C LEU A 303 -1.10 -24.28 13.32
N ILE A 304 -0.91 -24.90 14.49
CA ILE A 304 0.28 -25.72 14.77
C ILE A 304 0.44 -26.88 13.79
N SER A 305 -0.65 -27.55 13.42
CA SER A 305 -0.64 -28.67 12.47
C SER A 305 -0.25 -28.28 11.04
N THR A 306 -0.28 -26.98 10.71
CA THR A 306 0.03 -26.45 9.37
C THR A 306 1.49 -26.03 9.19
N ILE A 307 2.32 -26.20 10.23
CA ILE A 307 3.72 -25.78 10.20
C ILE A 307 4.51 -26.70 9.28
N ASN A 308 4.92 -26.16 8.14
CA ASN A 308 5.86 -26.80 7.23
C ASN A 308 7.31 -26.31 7.47
N LYS A 309 8.29 -26.96 6.85
CA LYS A 309 9.71 -26.62 6.98
C LYS A 309 10.04 -25.15 6.74
N LYS A 310 9.43 -24.50 5.74
CA LYS A 310 9.67 -23.09 5.41
C LYS A 310 9.09 -22.15 6.47
N SER A 311 7.89 -22.47 6.97
CA SER A 311 7.25 -21.74 8.07
C SER A 311 8.03 -21.92 9.37
N ALA A 312 8.43 -23.15 9.72
CA ALA A 312 9.22 -23.46 10.91
C ALA A 312 10.49 -22.60 11.03
N GLN A 313 11.29 -22.51 9.96
CA GLN A 313 12.50 -21.68 9.92
C GLN A 313 12.19 -20.19 10.12
N SER A 314 11.11 -19.72 9.50
CA SER A 314 10.69 -18.32 9.59
C SER A 314 10.19 -17.98 10.99
N LEU A 315 9.44 -18.89 11.61
CA LEU A 315 8.91 -18.76 12.96
C LEU A 315 10.02 -18.78 14.01
N ALA A 316 10.99 -19.69 13.90
CA ALA A 316 12.14 -19.72 14.79
C ALA A 316 12.99 -18.44 14.70
N LEU A 317 13.21 -17.93 13.48
CA LEU A 317 13.90 -16.65 13.29
C LEU A 317 13.11 -15.49 13.91
N ILE A 318 11.81 -15.38 13.63
CA ILE A 318 10.96 -14.32 14.19
C ILE A 318 10.96 -14.38 15.71
N ALA A 319 10.84 -15.57 16.30
CA ALA A 319 10.90 -15.74 17.75
C ALA A 319 12.25 -15.27 18.30
N THR A 320 13.38 -15.68 17.70
CA THR A 320 14.72 -15.24 18.08
C THR A 320 14.85 -13.72 18.07
N LEU A 321 14.36 -13.09 17.00
CA LEU A 321 14.37 -11.64 16.85
C LEU A 321 13.45 -10.95 17.87
N ALA A 322 12.26 -11.50 18.13
CA ALA A 322 11.33 -10.98 19.12
C ALA A 322 11.94 -10.99 20.52
N PHE A 323 12.58 -12.09 20.94
CA PHE A 323 13.30 -12.14 22.23
C PHE A 323 14.46 -11.14 22.29
N ALA A 324 15.20 -10.95 21.19
CA ALA A 324 16.25 -9.93 21.12
C ALA A 324 15.68 -8.49 21.26
N CYS A 325 14.51 -8.20 20.69
CA CYS A 325 13.82 -6.92 20.86
C CYS A 325 13.38 -6.66 22.31
N LEU A 326 13.14 -7.71 23.08
CA LEU A 326 12.72 -7.64 24.48
C LEU A 326 13.89 -7.56 25.47
N HIS A 327 15.11 -7.34 24.99
CA HIS A 327 16.26 -7.24 25.88
C HIS A 327 16.12 -6.07 26.89
N SER A 328 16.33 -6.34 28.19
CA SER A 328 16.21 -5.31 29.24
C SER A 328 17.09 -4.07 29.01
N GLN A 329 18.32 -4.28 28.55
CA GLN A 329 19.22 -3.19 28.15
C GLN A 329 18.89 -2.71 26.73
N PRO A 330 18.45 -1.44 26.53
CA PRO A 330 18.04 -0.95 25.22
C PRO A 330 19.14 -0.99 24.16
N ARG A 331 20.41 -0.86 24.56
CA ARG A 331 21.58 -0.86 23.65
C ARG A 331 21.84 -2.22 23.00
N LEU A 332 21.32 -3.29 23.59
CA LEU A 332 21.46 -4.65 23.06
C LEU A 332 20.28 -5.07 22.18
N ARG A 333 19.23 -4.25 22.10
CA ARG A 333 18.10 -4.51 21.20
C ARG A 333 18.53 -4.24 19.76
N PRO A 334 18.17 -5.09 18.79
CA PRO A 334 18.48 -4.85 17.39
C PRO A 334 17.73 -3.61 16.87
N THR A 335 18.35 -2.90 15.94
CA THR A 335 17.68 -1.83 15.19
C THR A 335 16.70 -2.43 14.18
N MET A 336 15.72 -1.64 13.73
CA MET A 336 14.76 -2.12 12.73
C MET A 336 15.41 -2.41 11.37
N GLN A 337 16.50 -1.71 11.04
CA GLN A 337 17.31 -2.04 9.87
C GLN A 337 17.92 -3.45 9.96
N VAL A 338 18.56 -3.79 11.08
CA VAL A 338 19.11 -5.15 11.31
C VAL A 338 18.00 -6.20 11.30
N MET A 339 16.83 -5.88 11.86
CA MET A 339 15.66 -6.77 11.83
C MET A 339 15.21 -7.06 10.41
N CYS A 340 15.06 -6.02 9.57
CA CYS A 340 14.70 -6.17 8.17
C CYS A 340 15.73 -7.01 7.41
N ASP A 341 17.02 -6.71 7.58
CA ASP A 341 18.09 -7.45 6.90
C ASP A 341 18.03 -8.94 7.24
N LYS A 342 17.88 -9.29 8.52
CA LYS A 342 17.75 -10.69 8.96
C LYS A 342 16.47 -11.36 8.43
N LEU A 343 15.33 -10.67 8.42
CA LEU A 343 14.07 -11.20 7.89
C LEU A 343 14.08 -11.41 6.36
N LEU A 344 14.95 -10.70 5.65
CA LEU A 344 15.16 -10.84 4.20
C LEU A 344 16.20 -11.92 3.87
N THR A 345 17.32 -11.96 4.59
CA THR A 345 18.48 -12.80 4.28
C THR A 345 18.47 -14.16 4.98
N GLY A 346 17.82 -14.25 6.13
CA GLY A 346 17.95 -15.39 7.03
C GLY A 346 16.79 -16.37 6.93
N LYS A 347 17.11 -17.64 6.67
CA LYS A 347 16.33 -18.79 7.17
C LYS A 347 17.32 -19.75 7.79
N PRO A 348 17.50 -19.75 9.12
CA PRO A 348 18.43 -20.67 9.75
C PRO A 348 18.07 -22.10 9.34
N ARG A 349 19.09 -22.92 9.06
CA ARG A 349 18.87 -24.37 9.02
C ARG A 349 18.62 -24.78 10.46
N LEU A 350 17.41 -25.24 10.73
CA LEU A 350 17.09 -25.81 12.03
C LEU A 350 17.90 -27.09 12.18
N THR A 351 18.72 -27.18 13.22
CA THR A 351 19.46 -28.39 13.55
C THR A 351 18.63 -29.34 14.40
N ILE A 352 17.55 -28.82 15.00
CA ILE A 352 16.63 -29.51 15.90
C ILE A 352 15.21 -29.53 15.27
N PRO A 353 14.40 -30.59 15.45
CA PRO A 353 13.00 -30.60 15.05
C PRO A 353 12.23 -29.42 15.65
N PHE A 354 11.31 -28.83 14.88
CA PHE A 354 10.58 -27.63 15.32
C PHE A 354 9.78 -27.88 16.60
N GLU A 355 9.26 -29.10 16.75
CA GLU A 355 8.44 -29.57 17.86
C GLU A 355 9.20 -29.65 19.19
N GLU A 356 10.54 -29.60 19.15
CA GLU A 356 11.46 -29.71 20.28
C GLU A 356 12.19 -28.40 20.60
N ILE A 357 12.02 -27.36 19.79
CA ILE A 357 12.68 -26.06 20.01
C ILE A 357 12.15 -25.43 21.30
N SER A 358 13.03 -25.31 22.30
CA SER A 358 12.72 -24.63 23.55
C SER A 358 12.95 -23.12 23.47
N ILE A 359 12.25 -22.34 24.29
CA ILE A 359 12.49 -20.89 24.43
C ILE A 359 13.93 -20.62 24.89
N LYS A 360 14.50 -21.49 25.74
CA LYS A 360 15.89 -21.37 26.20
C LYS A 360 16.89 -21.41 25.04
N GLN A 361 16.71 -22.34 24.11
CA GLN A 361 17.55 -22.45 22.91
C GLN A 361 17.41 -21.21 22.00
N ILE A 362 16.20 -20.69 21.84
CA ILE A 362 15.96 -19.45 21.08
C ILE A 362 16.72 -18.27 21.68
N VAL A 363 16.65 -18.10 23.00
CA VAL A 363 17.32 -17.00 23.72
C VAL A 363 18.84 -17.12 23.61
N ASN A 364 19.38 -18.33 23.71
CA ASN A 364 20.80 -18.60 23.58
C ASN A 364 21.32 -18.64 22.13
N GLN A 365 20.42 -18.54 21.13
CA GLN A 365 20.73 -18.66 19.70
C GLN A 365 21.31 -20.03 19.31
N GLU A 366 20.85 -21.09 19.98
CA GLU A 366 21.25 -22.50 19.77
C GLU A 366 20.15 -23.26 18.99
N LEU A 367 19.98 -22.95 17.68
CA LEU A 367 18.87 -23.45 16.84
C LEU A 367 19.26 -24.49 15.77
#